data_AF-T0DKE2-F1
#
_entry.id   AF-T0DKE2-F1
#
_cell.length_a   1.000
_cell.length_b   1.000
_cell.length_c   1.000
_cell.angle_alpha   90.00
_cell.angle_beta   90.00
_cell.angle_gamma   90.00
#
_symmetry.space_group_name_H-M   'P 1'
#
loop_
_entity.id
_entity.type
_entity.pdbx_description
1 polymer ?
#
loop_
_entity_poly.entity_id
_entity_poly.type
_entity_poly.pdbx_seq_one_letter_code
_entity_poly.pdbx_strand_id
1 'polypeptide(L)'
;MMKEINMEVAKKRIIKKCHVCGHVHDTATEVQKCQSCKKSFLPTKYFDKVHAKNSSDFKLLFSDVNELHEEDIIKGITVLW
;
A
#
# COMPACT_ATOMS: atom_id res chain seq x y z
N MET A 1 -6.32 -17.13 38.55
CA MET A 1 -6.78 -17.21 37.14
C MET A 1 -6.40 -15.91 36.47
N MET A 2 -5.29 -15.91 35.72
CA MET A 2 -4.73 -14.71 35.10
C MET A 2 -5.53 -14.47 33.82
N LYS A 3 -6.21 -13.32 33.70
CA LYS A 3 -6.87 -12.94 32.44
C LYS A 3 -5.80 -12.46 31.48
N GLU A 4 -5.63 -13.16 30.37
CA GLU A 4 -4.80 -12.70 29.25
C GLU A 4 -5.42 -11.42 28.69
N ILE A 5 -4.67 -10.32 28.76
CA ILE A 5 -5.02 -9.07 28.12
C ILE A 5 -4.63 -9.23 26.64
N ASN A 6 -5.58 -9.56 25.79
CA ASN A 6 -5.40 -9.47 24.34
C ASN A 6 -5.23 -7.99 23.98
N MET A 7 -3.99 -7.54 23.90
CA MET A 7 -3.66 -6.24 23.33
C MET A 7 -3.89 -6.39 21.82
N GLU A 8 -5.01 -5.86 21.31
CA GLU A 8 -5.22 -5.76 19.87
C GLU A 8 -4.09 -4.91 19.30
N VAL A 9 -3.09 -5.55 18.69
CA VAL A 9 -2.03 -4.86 17.96
C VAL A 9 -2.71 -4.04 16.87
N ALA A 10 -2.51 -2.72 16.91
CA ALA A 10 -3.02 -1.83 15.88
C ALA A 10 -2.59 -2.37 14.51
N LYS A 11 -3.57 -2.69 13.66
CA LYS A 11 -3.30 -3.25 12.34
C LYS A 11 -2.58 -2.18 11.52
N LYS A 12 -1.36 -2.47 11.08
CA LYS A 12 -0.56 -1.63 10.20
C LYS A 12 -1.39 -1.20 8.98
N ARG A 13 -1.23 0.04 8.52
CA ARG A 13 -1.97 0.66 7.42
C ARG A 13 -1.04 1.32 6.42
N ILE A 14 -1.51 1.44 5.19
CA ILE A 14 -0.91 2.24 4.13
C ILE A 14 -1.77 3.49 3.99
N ILE A 15 -1.19 4.64 4.32
CA ILE A 15 -1.78 5.94 4.04
C ILE A 15 -1.12 6.49 2.77
N LYS A 16 -1.87 6.62 1.68
CA LYS A 16 -1.35 7.04 0.36
C LYS A 16 -2.13 8.22 -0.21
N LYS A 17 -1.44 9.33 -0.46
CA LYS A 17 -2.02 10.52 -1.10
C LYS A 17 -1.95 10.42 -2.62
N CYS A 18 -3.04 10.75 -3.31
CA CYS A 18 -3.03 10.88 -4.76
C CYS A 18 -2.21 12.10 -5.19
N HIS A 19 -1.18 11.89 -6.01
CA HIS A 19 -0.33 12.96 -6.54
C HIS A 19 -1.07 13.90 -7.53
N VAL A 20 -2.24 13.49 -8.05
CA VAL A 20 -3.02 14.30 -8.99
C VAL A 20 -4.08 15.12 -8.28
N CYS A 21 -4.97 14.48 -7.50
CA CYS A 21 -6.12 15.17 -6.89
C CYS A 21 -6.02 15.36 -5.38
N GLY A 22 -4.95 14.87 -4.74
CA GLY A 22 -4.73 15.02 -3.30
C GLY A 22 -5.58 14.14 -2.39
N HIS A 23 -6.53 13.36 -2.92
CA HIS A 23 -7.33 12.43 -2.12
C HIS A 23 -6.45 11.39 -1.40
N VAL A 24 -6.76 11.11 -0.14
CA VAL A 24 -5.99 10.23 0.73
C VAL A 24 -6.68 8.87 0.82
N HIS A 25 -5.91 7.82 0.58
CA HIS A 25 -6.32 6.44 0.77
C HIS A 25 -5.76 5.91 2.08
N ASP A 26 -6.57 5.16 2.80
CA ASP A 26 -6.17 4.42 3.99
C ASP A 26 -6.56 2.94 3.77
N THR A 27 -5.59 2.06 3.56
CA THR A 27 -5.82 0.67 3.16
C THR A 27 -4.81 -0.30 3.77
N ALA A 28 -5.14 -1.59 3.80
CA ALA A 28 -4.20 -2.65 4.21
C ALA A 28 -3.34 -3.17 3.05
N THR A 29 -3.80 -2.96 1.82
CA THR A 29 -3.10 -3.32 0.57
C THR A 29 -2.94 -2.09 -0.29
N GLU A 30 -1.90 -2.04 -1.12
CA GLU A 30 -1.68 -0.89 -1.99
C GLU A 30 -2.87 -0.65 -2.94
N VAL A 31 -3.34 0.59 -2.99
CA VAL A 31 -4.37 1.00 -3.93
C VAL A 31 -3.84 1.03 -5.37
N GLN A 32 -4.55 0.39 -6.29
CA GLN A 32 -4.17 0.34 -7.71
C GLN A 32 -4.55 1.62 -8.46
N LYS A 33 -5.67 2.24 -8.09
CA LYS A 33 -6.19 3.47 -8.70
C LYS A 33 -6.78 4.36 -7.63
N CYS A 34 -6.71 5.67 -7.85
CA CYS A 34 -7.41 6.62 -7.00
C CYS A 34 -8.92 6.45 -7.15
N GLN A 35 -9.63 6.23 -6.04
CA GLN A 35 -11.09 6.12 -6.03
C GLN A 35 -11.79 7.43 -6.44
N SER A 36 -11.13 8.58 -6.24
CA SER A 36 -11.63 9.90 -6.64
C SER A 36 -11.38 10.19 -8.13
N CYS A 37 -10.13 10.36 -8.58
CA CYS A 37 -9.83 10.79 -9.95
C CYS A 37 -9.53 9.65 -10.94
N LYS A 38 -9.61 8.38 -10.50
CA LYS A 38 -9.35 7.16 -11.29
C LYS A 38 -7.93 7.01 -11.85
N LYS A 39 -7.01 7.93 -11.53
CA LYS A 39 -5.58 7.83 -11.90
C LYS A 39 -4.98 6.55 -11.34
N SER A 40 -4.27 5.80 -12.19
CA SER A 40 -3.50 4.62 -11.78
C SER A 40 -2.29 5.00 -10.96
N PHE A 41 -2.01 4.21 -9.94
CA PHE A 41 -0.78 4.26 -9.17
C PHE A 41 0.24 3.27 -9.73
N LEU A 42 1.52 3.60 -9.60
CA LEU A 42 2.58 2.62 -9.70
C LEU A 42 2.62 1.80 -8.40
N PRO A 43 2.75 0.46 -8.48
CA PRO A 43 3.05 -0.38 -7.33
C PRO A 43 4.39 0.02 -6.71
N THR A 44 4.54 -0.12 -5.41
CA THR A 44 5.77 0.26 -4.71
C THR A 44 6.95 -0.60 -5.16
N LYS A 45 6.73 -1.91 -5.35
CA LYS A 45 7.75 -2.87 -5.83
C LYS A 45 7.77 -3.04 -7.35
N TYR A 46 7.56 -1.95 -8.10
CA TYR A 46 7.51 -2.01 -9.57
C TYR A 46 8.83 -2.54 -10.17
N PHE A 47 9.98 -2.10 -9.64
CA PHE A 47 11.31 -2.50 -10.14
C PHE A 47 11.71 -3.93 -9.78
N ASP A 48 11.25 -4.47 -8.66
CA ASP A 48 11.57 -5.86 -8.30
C ASP A 48 10.80 -6.87 -9.16
N LYS A 49 9.77 -6.39 -9.87
CA LYS A 49 8.79 -7.23 -10.53
C LYS A 49 8.49 -6.79 -11.98
N VAL A 50 9.40 -6.04 -12.60
CA VAL A 50 9.33 -5.63 -14.04
C VAL A 50 9.30 -6.81 -15.00
N HIS A 51 9.51 -8.04 -14.52
CA HIS A 51 9.33 -9.27 -15.28
C HIS A 51 7.87 -9.73 -15.43
N ALA A 52 6.88 -8.98 -14.92
CA ALA A 52 5.47 -9.24 -15.18
C ALA A 52 5.20 -9.24 -16.70
N LYS A 53 4.99 -10.43 -17.28
CA LYS A 53 4.94 -10.61 -18.74
C LYS A 53 3.60 -10.20 -19.35
N ASN A 54 2.58 -9.94 -18.51
CA ASN A 54 1.22 -9.63 -18.94
C ASN A 54 0.46 -8.79 -17.89
N SER A 55 -0.71 -8.28 -18.28
CA SER A 55 -1.57 -7.43 -17.43
C SER A 55 -2.17 -8.14 -16.20
N SER A 56 -2.28 -9.46 -16.21
CA SER A 56 -2.70 -10.23 -15.02
C SER A 56 -1.61 -10.21 -13.96
N ASP A 57 -0.36 -10.40 -14.36
CA ASP A 57 0.81 -10.39 -13.49
C ASP A 57 1.02 -9.00 -12.87
N PHE A 58 0.64 -7.92 -13.59
CA PHE A 58 0.71 -6.55 -13.07
C PHE A 58 -0.11 -6.34 -11.78
N LYS A 59 -1.22 -7.06 -11.60
CA LYS A 59 -2.04 -6.94 -10.38
C LYS A 59 -1.35 -7.54 -9.15
N LEU A 60 -0.44 -8.49 -9.35
CA LEU A 60 0.35 -9.15 -8.30
C LEU A 60 1.53 -8.29 -7.81
N LEU A 61 1.68 -7.09 -8.38
CA LEU A 61 2.75 -6.17 -8.02
C LEU A 61 2.43 -5.31 -6.81
N PHE A 62 1.15 -5.19 -6.47
CA PHE A 62 0.67 -4.40 -5.34
C PHE A 62 0.80 -5.21 -4.05
N SER A 63 1.50 -4.64 -3.07
CA SER A 63 1.84 -5.35 -1.84
C SER A 63 0.84 -5.13 -0.71
N ASP A 64 0.79 -6.11 0.19
CA ASP A 64 0.19 -5.96 1.51
C ASP A 64 1.10 -5.10 2.41
N VAL A 65 0.52 -4.39 3.35
CA VAL A 65 1.23 -3.51 4.29
C VAL A 65 2.34 -4.23 5.08
N ASN A 66 2.18 -5.53 5.31
CA ASN A 66 3.17 -6.34 6.04
C ASN A 66 4.40 -6.67 5.18
N GLU A 67 4.31 -6.53 3.85
CA GLU A 67 5.41 -6.76 2.92
C GLU A 67 6.22 -5.49 2.64
N LEU A 68 5.75 -4.33 3.10
CA LEU A 68 6.34 -3.02 2.86
C LEU A 68 7.19 -2.56 4.05
N HIS A 69 8.39 -2.09 3.77
CA HIS A 69 9.28 -1.43 4.72
C HIS A 69 9.34 0.07 4.42
N GLU A 70 9.72 0.90 5.40
CA GLU A 70 9.75 2.36 5.21
C GLU A 70 10.67 2.82 4.07
N GLU A 71 11.74 2.07 3.81
CA GLU A 71 12.68 2.29 2.71
C GLU A 71 12.07 2.09 1.32
N ASP A 72 11.03 1.27 1.21
CA ASP A 72 10.30 1.06 -0.03
C ASP A 72 9.43 2.28 -0.39
N ILE A 73 9.14 3.16 0.59
CA ILE A 73 8.06 4.13 0.51
C ILE A 73 8.55 5.51 0.08
N ILE A 74 7.83 6.12 -0.88
CA ILE A 74 8.03 7.53 -1.24
C ILE A 74 7.50 8.43 -0.12
N LYS A 75 8.42 8.94 0.71
CA LYS A 75 8.13 9.87 1.80
C LYS A 75 7.37 11.11 1.29
N GLY A 76 6.42 11.59 2.09
CA GLY A 76 5.56 12.72 1.75
C GLY A 76 4.39 12.40 0.81
N ILE A 77 4.39 11.22 0.17
CA ILE A 77 3.26 10.72 -0.63
C ILE A 77 2.58 9.54 0.07
N THR A 78 3.38 8.66 0.66
CA THR A 78 2.90 7.44 1.32
C THR A 78 3.54 7.32 2.71
N VAL A 79 2.78 6.80 3.67
CA VAL A 79 3.23 6.50 5.04
C VAL A 79 2.72 5.11 5.42
N LEU A 80 3.55 4.34 6.13
CA LEU A 80 3.13 3.15 6.84
C LEU A 80 2.79 3.57 8.27
N TRP A 81 1.57 3.30 8.72
CA TRP A 81 1.07 3.70 10.03
C TRP A 81 0.69 2.49 10.87
#